data_AF-A0A4U1ABA4-F1
#
_entry.id   AF-A0A4U1ABA4-F1
#
_cell.length_a   1.000
_cell.length_b   1.000
_cell.length_c   1.000
_cell.angle_alpha   90.00
_cell.angle_beta   90.00
_cell.angle_gamma   90.00
#
_symmetry.space_group_name_H-M   'P 1'
#
loop_
_entity.id
_entity.type
_entity.pdbx_description
1 polymer ?
#
loop_
_entity_poly.entity_id
_entity_poly.type
_entity_poly.pdbx_seq_one_letter_code
_entity_poly.pdbx_strand_id
1 'polypeptide(L)'
;MPSFLELNKNLFSDVQYTYSRSVPIKDIIKDDFVFQPVTLRAVEQNPKAGTLVSPGTKIIVYFEDVDLMPMDIYEGAHVGYAGKSAKEIVDKVKSNDAVKKIIEKTEKSVDLTPEEQVIMGAFFAENLGLEINDNDPTKSKKAAYDVIVAAYDVMK
;
A
#
# COMPACT_ATOMS: atom_id res chain seq x y z
N MET A 1 25.24 -4.83 12.24
CA MET A 1 24.72 -4.80 10.87
C MET A 1 24.05 -3.45 10.68
N PRO A 2 24.47 -2.62 9.71
CA PRO A 2 23.72 -1.42 9.36
C PRO A 2 22.29 -1.84 8.94
N SER A 3 21.28 -1.15 9.45
CA SER A 3 19.87 -1.45 9.13
C SER A 3 19.64 -1.36 7.62
N PHE A 4 18.71 -2.14 7.08
CA PHE A 4 18.34 -2.15 5.65
C PHE A 4 18.11 -0.73 5.07
N LEU A 5 17.65 0.21 5.92
CA LEU A 5 17.55 1.66 5.65
C LEU A 5 18.86 2.35 5.21
N GLU A 6 20.03 1.89 5.64
CA GLU A 6 21.33 2.49 5.28
C GLU A 6 21.85 1.98 3.94
N LEU A 7 21.45 0.78 3.50
CA LEU A 7 21.85 0.21 2.21
C LEU A 7 21.07 0.79 1.03
N ASN A 8 19.87 1.34 1.26
CA ASN A 8 19.02 1.94 0.21
C ASN A 8 19.34 3.39 -0.15
N LYS A 9 20.22 4.09 0.59
CA LYS A 9 20.60 5.47 0.24
C LYS A 9 21.38 5.63 -1.07
N ASN A 10 21.97 4.54 -1.58
CA ASN A 10 22.92 4.59 -2.70
C ASN A 10 22.46 3.90 -4.00
N LEU A 11 21.30 3.23 -4.02
CA LEU A 11 20.83 2.47 -5.20
C LEU A 11 19.71 3.16 -5.99
N PHE A 12 19.04 4.16 -5.42
CA PHE A 12 18.00 4.94 -6.11
C PHE A 12 18.34 6.42 -6.03
N SER A 13 19.41 6.81 -6.74
CA SER A 13 19.78 8.22 -6.87
C SER A 13 18.65 9.02 -7.52
N ASP A 14 18.10 9.98 -6.78
CA ASP A 14 17.31 11.14 -7.21
C ASP A 14 16.64 11.02 -8.60
N VAL A 15 15.37 10.59 -8.65
CA VAL A 15 14.55 10.82 -9.85
C VAL A 15 14.24 12.32 -9.94
N GLN A 16 15.04 13.06 -10.71
CA GLN A 16 14.88 14.51 -10.87
C GLN A 16 13.86 14.83 -11.96
N TYR A 17 12.65 15.25 -11.56
CA TYR A 17 11.69 15.85 -12.47
C TYR A 17 11.99 17.34 -12.65
N THR A 18 12.24 17.78 -13.89
CA THR A 18 12.46 19.21 -14.20
C THR A 18 11.23 19.79 -14.89
N TYR A 19 10.57 20.73 -14.24
CA TYR A 19 9.45 21.47 -14.83
C TYR A 19 9.94 22.76 -15.49
N SER A 20 9.46 23.05 -16.70
CA SER A 20 9.84 24.24 -17.49
C SER A 20 9.04 25.49 -17.13
N ARG A 21 8.05 25.38 -16.23
CA ARG A 21 7.11 26.43 -15.80
C ARG A 21 6.67 26.16 -14.36
N SER A 22 6.23 27.19 -13.64
CA SER A 22 5.66 27.00 -12.31
C SER A 22 4.34 26.24 -12.40
N VAL A 23 4.32 25.00 -11.92
CA VAL A 23 3.15 24.13 -11.92
C VAL A 23 3.02 23.46 -10.56
N PRO A 24 1.79 23.12 -10.12
CA PRO A 24 1.62 22.26 -8.96
C PRO A 24 2.24 20.89 -9.23
N ILE A 25 2.97 20.37 -8.25
CA ILE A 25 3.58 19.04 -8.33
C ILE A 25 2.48 17.96 -8.36
N LYS A 26 2.62 16.99 -9.27
CA LYS A 26 1.77 15.80 -9.34
C LYS A 26 1.98 14.92 -8.09
N ASP A 27 0.94 14.22 -7.65
CA ASP A 27 1.06 13.13 -6.70
C ASP A 27 1.72 11.92 -7.38
N ILE A 28 2.93 11.57 -6.92
CA ILE A 28 3.77 10.46 -7.41
C ILE A 28 3.69 9.27 -6.44
N ILE A 29 3.13 9.43 -5.23
CA ILE A 29 3.03 8.38 -4.19
C ILE A 29 2.19 7.18 -4.67
N LYS A 30 1.37 7.39 -5.71
CA LYS A 30 0.52 6.34 -6.31
C LYS A 30 1.16 5.64 -7.51
N ASP A 31 2.31 6.12 -7.98
CA ASP A 31 2.99 5.59 -9.16
C ASP A 31 3.93 4.43 -8.72
N ASP A 32 3.75 3.26 -9.32
CA ASP A 32 4.62 2.10 -9.14
C ASP A 32 5.70 2.07 -10.22
N PHE A 33 6.93 1.77 -9.82
CA PHE A 33 8.12 1.74 -10.67
C PHE A 33 8.69 0.33 -10.72
N VAL A 34 8.65 -0.27 -11.91
CA VAL A 34 9.17 -1.63 -12.10
C VAL A 34 10.66 -1.57 -12.46
N PHE A 35 11.52 -1.93 -11.51
CA PHE A 35 12.96 -2.08 -11.68
C PHE A 35 13.34 -3.54 -11.49
N GLN A 36 13.19 -4.38 -12.53
CA GLN A 36 13.41 -5.82 -12.39
C GLN A 36 14.74 -6.16 -11.68
N PRO A 37 14.72 -7.01 -10.64
CA PRO A 37 13.62 -7.90 -10.23
C PRO A 37 12.61 -7.31 -9.23
N VAL A 38 12.67 -6.01 -8.93
CA VAL A 38 11.93 -5.36 -7.83
C VAL A 38 10.86 -4.41 -8.35
N THR A 39 9.69 -4.38 -7.71
CA THR A 39 8.68 -3.33 -7.91
C THR A 39 8.77 -2.37 -6.73
N LEU A 40 8.96 -1.09 -7.02
CA LEU A 40 9.07 -0.04 -6.01
C LEU A 40 7.85 0.86 -6.06
N ARG A 41 7.35 1.28 -4.91
CA ARG A 41 6.33 2.32 -4.82
C ARG A 41 6.91 3.54 -4.13
N ALA A 42 6.59 4.72 -4.65
CA ALA A 42 6.89 5.97 -3.97
C ALA A 42 6.03 6.07 -2.69
N VAL A 43 6.65 6.25 -1.53
CA VAL A 43 5.94 6.32 -0.24
C VAL A 43 5.93 7.73 0.33
N GLU A 44 6.89 8.55 -0.08
CA GLU A 44 6.98 9.95 0.32
C GLU A 44 7.59 10.78 -0.81
N GLN A 45 7.11 12.01 -0.96
CA GLN A 45 7.71 12.99 -1.85
C GLN A 45 7.87 14.35 -1.16
N ASN A 46 8.96 15.03 -1.49
CA ASN A 46 9.22 16.39 -1.07
C ASN A 46 9.69 17.22 -2.28
N PRO A 47 8.99 18.28 -2.70
CA PRO A 47 7.80 18.87 -2.06
C PRO A 47 6.51 18.05 -2.21
N LYS A 48 5.57 18.25 -1.28
CA LYS A 48 4.26 17.56 -1.29
C LYS A 48 3.49 17.86 -2.57
N ALA A 49 2.65 16.91 -2.99
CA ALA A 49 1.72 17.10 -4.11
C ALA A 49 0.88 18.38 -3.93
N GLY A 50 0.62 19.08 -5.04
CA GLY A 50 -0.10 20.36 -5.05
C GLY A 50 0.73 21.58 -4.65
N THR A 51 1.96 21.40 -4.15
CA THR A 51 2.87 22.53 -3.88
C THR A 51 3.26 23.21 -5.19
N LEU A 52 3.09 24.53 -5.24
CA LEU A 52 3.59 25.36 -6.33
C LEU A 52 5.11 25.46 -6.24
N VAL A 53 5.80 25.04 -7.30
CA VAL A 53 7.26 25.08 -7.36
C VAL A 53 7.76 25.90 -8.54
N SER A 54 8.92 26.52 -8.36
CA SER A 54 9.60 27.25 -9.42
C SER A 54 10.26 26.28 -10.41
N PRO A 55 10.46 26.69 -11.68
CA PRO A 55 11.23 25.91 -12.64
C PRO A 55 12.61 25.51 -12.09
N GLY A 56 13.01 24.26 -12.31
CA GLY A 56 14.28 23.71 -11.80
C GLY A 56 14.26 23.21 -10.36
N THR A 57 13.12 23.25 -9.67
CA THR A 57 12.98 22.64 -8.33
C THR A 57 13.16 21.12 -8.41
N LYS A 58 14.05 20.57 -7.59
CA LYS A 58 14.25 19.14 -7.46
C LYS A 58 13.18 18.54 -6.54
N ILE A 59 12.63 17.40 -6.94
CA ILE A 59 11.71 16.60 -6.14
C ILE A 59 12.47 15.38 -5.66
N ILE A 60 12.46 15.16 -4.35
CA ILE A 60 12.98 13.95 -3.73
C ILE A 60 11.80 13.00 -3.57
N VAL A 61 11.95 11.78 -4.07
CA VAL A 61 10.96 10.71 -3.94
C VAL A 61 11.63 9.55 -3.21
N TYR A 62 11.00 9.11 -2.13
CA TYR A 62 11.43 7.94 -1.37
C TYR A 62 10.65 6.73 -1.86
N PHE A 63 11.38 5.65 -2.10
CA PHE A 63 10.84 4.40 -2.61
C PHE A 63 10.98 3.29 -1.58
N GLU A 64 9.97 2.44 -1.51
CA GLU A 64 10.02 1.18 -0.77
C GLU A 64 9.74 0.02 -1.72
N ASP A 65 10.36 -1.13 -1.43
CA ASP A 65 10.04 -2.38 -2.11
C ASP A 65 8.62 -2.82 -1.74
N VAL A 66 7.78 -2.97 -2.75
CA VAL A 66 6.37 -3.38 -2.59
C VAL A 66 6.26 -4.71 -1.84
N ASP A 67 7.20 -5.64 -2.04
CA ASP A 67 7.16 -6.95 -1.40
C ASP A 67 7.44 -6.89 0.12
N LEU A 68 8.26 -5.92 0.54
CA LEU A 68 8.70 -5.75 1.93
C LEU A 68 7.90 -4.67 2.67
N MET A 69 7.01 -4.00 1.95
CA MET A 69 6.19 -2.90 2.43
C MET A 69 5.36 -3.32 3.65
N PRO A 70 5.51 -2.65 4.81
CA PRO A 70 4.65 -2.94 5.93
C PRO A 70 3.23 -2.51 5.60
N MET A 71 2.27 -3.33 6.01
CA MET A 71 0.84 -3.04 5.79
C MET A 71 0.41 -1.68 6.37
N ASP A 72 1.16 -1.16 7.35
CA ASP A 72 0.97 0.15 8.00
C ASP A 72 0.99 1.35 7.05
N ILE A 73 1.62 1.24 5.88
CA ILE A 73 1.69 2.36 4.93
C ILE A 73 0.50 2.44 3.98
N TYR A 74 -0.37 1.42 3.98
CA TYR A 74 -1.65 1.49 3.29
C TYR A 74 -2.64 2.22 4.19
N GLU A 75 -3.44 3.13 3.61
CA GLU A 75 -4.38 3.96 4.37
C GLU A 75 -5.29 3.10 5.27
N GLY A 76 -5.35 3.43 6.56
CA GLY A 76 -6.26 2.78 7.51
C GLY A 76 -5.76 1.46 8.10
N ALA A 77 -4.44 1.23 8.14
CA ALA A 77 -3.86 0.03 8.74
C ALA A 77 -4.17 -0.14 10.24
N HIS A 78 -4.36 -1.40 10.62
CA HIS A 78 -4.80 -1.85 11.95
C HIS A 78 -3.65 -2.40 12.77
N VAL A 79 -3.77 -2.35 14.10
CA VAL A 79 -2.78 -2.92 15.03
C VAL A 79 -2.48 -4.41 14.76
N GLY A 80 -3.44 -5.19 14.23
CA GLY A 80 -3.19 -6.59 13.89
C GLY A 80 -2.35 -6.82 12.63
N TYR A 81 -2.09 -5.78 11.84
CA TYR A 81 -1.16 -5.85 10.71
C TYR A 81 0.30 -5.54 11.08
N ALA A 82 0.54 -5.07 12.31
CA ALA A 82 1.88 -4.67 12.75
C ALA A 82 2.89 -5.80 12.54
N GLY A 83 3.93 -5.52 11.75
CA GLY A 83 5.01 -6.46 11.46
C GLY A 83 4.75 -7.46 10.33
N LYS A 84 3.57 -7.43 9.67
CA LYS A 84 3.30 -8.23 8.47
C LYS A 84 3.59 -7.42 7.20
N SER A 85 4.23 -8.05 6.21
CA SER A 85 4.46 -7.39 4.92
C SER A 85 3.27 -7.55 3.97
N ALA A 86 3.13 -6.64 3.00
CA ALA A 86 2.10 -6.71 1.97
C ALA A 86 2.12 -8.05 1.23
N LYS A 87 3.32 -8.56 0.91
CA LYS A 87 3.51 -9.86 0.28
C LYS A 87 2.93 -11.00 1.10
N GLU A 88 3.23 -11.06 2.40
CA GLU A 88 2.72 -12.13 3.26
C GLU A 88 1.19 -12.17 3.25
N ILE A 89 0.55 -11.00 3.27
CA ILE A 89 -0.92 -10.91 3.22
C ILE A 89 -1.47 -11.29 1.85
N VAL A 90 -0.86 -10.76 0.79
CA VAL A 90 -1.29 -11.03 -0.59
C VAL A 90 -1.10 -12.49 -0.96
N ASP A 91 -0.02 -13.14 -0.52
CA ASP A 91 0.19 -14.57 -0.74
C ASP A 91 -0.88 -15.41 -0.04
N LYS A 92 -1.31 -15.01 1.17
CA LYS A 92 -2.43 -15.64 1.87
C LYS A 92 -3.76 -15.47 1.12
N VAL A 93 -4.02 -14.29 0.57
CA VAL A 93 -5.17 -14.04 -0.31
C VAL A 93 -5.10 -14.95 -1.53
N LYS A 94 -3.97 -14.98 -2.24
CA LYS A 94 -3.76 -15.80 -3.45
C LYS A 94 -3.91 -17.29 -3.18
N SER A 95 -3.60 -17.75 -1.96
CA SER A 95 -3.78 -19.15 -1.52
C SER A 95 -5.22 -19.53 -1.16
N ASN A 96 -6.14 -18.57 -1.05
CA ASN A 96 -7.54 -18.80 -0.68
C ASN A 96 -8.48 -18.35 -1.81
N ASP A 97 -8.92 -19.30 -2.63
CA ASP A 97 -9.78 -19.05 -3.80
C ASP A 97 -11.08 -18.29 -3.48
N ALA A 98 -11.65 -18.48 -2.28
CA ALA A 98 -12.86 -17.78 -1.88
C ALA A 98 -12.57 -16.29 -1.63
N VAL A 99 -11.53 -15.98 -0.85
CA VAL A 99 -11.10 -14.61 -0.54
C VAL A 99 -10.62 -13.90 -1.81
N LYS A 100 -9.84 -14.59 -2.65
CA LYS A 100 -9.38 -14.07 -3.94
C LYS A 100 -10.54 -13.62 -4.82
N LYS A 101 -11.57 -14.47 -4.99
CA LYS A 101 -12.76 -14.12 -5.78
C LYS A 101 -13.52 -12.92 -5.23
N ILE A 102 -13.58 -12.76 -3.91
CA ILE A 102 -14.25 -11.61 -3.27
C ILE A 102 -13.48 -10.32 -3.58
N ILE A 103 -12.15 -10.33 -3.46
CA ILE A 103 -11.29 -9.18 -3.76
C ILE A 103 -11.35 -8.81 -5.25
N GLU A 104 -11.26 -9.80 -6.14
CA GLU A 104 -11.30 -9.59 -7.60
C GLU A 104 -12.68 -9.12 -8.10
N LYS A 105 -13.77 -9.49 -7.41
CA LYS A 105 -15.13 -9.07 -7.76
C LYS A 105 -15.38 -7.58 -7.49
N THR A 106 -14.64 -6.99 -6.55
CA THR A 106 -14.98 -5.68 -5.98
C THR A 106 -13.93 -4.62 -6.32
N GLU A 107 -13.62 -4.43 -7.60
CA GLU A 107 -12.77 -3.29 -8.06
C GLU A 107 -13.44 -1.93 -7.81
N LYS A 108 -14.73 -1.91 -7.46
CA LYS A 108 -15.50 -0.70 -7.13
C LYS A 108 -16.33 -1.02 -5.90
N SER A 109 -16.08 -0.31 -4.81
CA SER A 109 -16.77 -0.51 -3.53
C SER A 109 -18.27 -0.66 -3.71
N VAL A 110 -18.76 -1.89 -3.52
CA VAL A 110 -20.18 -2.16 -3.32
C VAL A 110 -20.19 -3.26 -2.27
N ASP A 111 -20.93 -3.01 -1.20
CA ASP A 111 -20.85 -3.70 0.08
C ASP A 111 -20.72 -5.22 -0.02
N LEU A 112 -19.82 -5.80 0.78
CA LEU A 112 -19.68 -7.26 0.93
C LEU A 112 -21.04 -7.84 1.35
N THR A 113 -21.49 -8.92 0.69
CA THR A 113 -22.68 -9.65 1.14
C THR A 113 -22.46 -10.23 2.54
N PRO A 114 -23.51 -10.57 3.30
CA PRO A 114 -23.36 -11.21 4.61
C PRO A 114 -22.47 -12.47 4.56
N GLU A 115 -22.57 -13.27 3.50
CA GLU A 115 -21.71 -14.44 3.30
C GLU A 115 -20.24 -14.04 3.06
N GLU A 116 -19.99 -13.03 2.23
CA GLU A 116 -18.63 -12.52 1.97
C GLU A 116 -18.01 -11.91 3.24
N GLN A 117 -18.80 -11.23 4.06
CA GLN A 117 -18.36 -10.70 5.36
C GLN A 117 -17.94 -11.82 6.33
N VAL A 118 -18.63 -12.97 6.31
CA VAL A 118 -18.25 -14.14 7.12
C VAL A 118 -16.92 -14.73 6.62
N ILE A 119 -16.77 -14.90 5.30
CA ILE A 119 -15.53 -15.42 4.68
C ILE A 119 -14.34 -14.51 4.99
N MET A 120 -14.50 -13.20 4.77
CA MET A 120 -13.46 -12.20 5.07
C MET A 120 -13.16 -12.13 6.57
N GLY A 121 -14.20 -12.21 7.42
CA GLY A 121 -14.03 -12.24 8.88
C GLY A 121 -13.21 -13.45 9.35
N ALA A 122 -13.47 -14.64 8.81
CA ALA A 122 -12.68 -15.84 9.09
C ALA A 122 -11.24 -15.68 8.62
N PHE A 123 -11.03 -15.14 7.42
CA PHE A 123 -9.70 -14.85 6.90
C PHE A 123 -8.91 -13.90 7.81
N PHE A 124 -9.53 -12.82 8.29
CA PHE A 124 -8.93 -11.85 9.21
C PHE A 124 -8.53 -12.48 10.54
N ALA A 125 -9.40 -13.30 11.11
CA ALA A 125 -9.13 -13.98 12.37
C ALA A 125 -7.98 -14.99 12.24
N GLU A 126 -7.99 -15.83 11.20
CA GLU A 126 -7.05 -16.94 11.04
C GLU A 126 -5.67 -16.52 10.54
N ASN A 127 -5.59 -15.53 9.65
CA ASN A 127 -4.34 -15.21 8.94
C ASN A 127 -3.68 -13.93 9.44
N LEU A 128 -4.47 -13.03 10.03
CA LEU A 128 -4.03 -11.68 10.32
C LEU A 128 -4.01 -11.39 11.81
N GLY A 129 -4.71 -12.17 12.63
CA GLY A 129 -4.81 -11.89 14.07
C GLY A 129 -5.40 -10.51 14.36
N LEU A 130 -6.25 -10.03 13.44
CA LEU A 130 -6.86 -8.71 13.56
C LEU A 130 -7.91 -8.72 14.66
N GLU A 131 -7.75 -7.82 15.63
CA GLU A 131 -8.82 -7.45 16.54
C GLU A 131 -9.86 -6.61 15.78
N ILE A 132 -10.85 -7.29 15.19
CA ILE A 132 -11.96 -6.62 14.52
C ILE A 132 -12.88 -6.02 15.57
N ASN A 133 -13.12 -4.71 15.47
CA ASN A 133 -14.10 -3.99 16.26
C ASN A 133 -15.00 -3.15 15.34
N ASP A 134 -16.22 -3.63 15.10
CA ASP A 134 -17.16 -2.94 14.21
C ASP A 134 -17.68 -1.61 14.79
N ASN A 135 -17.47 -1.33 16.09
CA ASN A 135 -17.78 -0.03 16.69
C ASN A 135 -16.67 1.01 16.46
N ASP A 136 -15.49 0.58 16.00
CA ASP A 136 -14.37 1.44 15.66
C ASP A 136 -14.23 1.49 14.13
N PRO A 137 -14.46 2.65 13.48
CA PRO A 137 -14.37 2.76 12.02
C PRO A 137 -12.97 2.40 11.52
N THR A 138 -11.95 2.63 12.35
CA THR A 138 -10.54 2.33 12.07
C THR A 138 -10.13 0.93 12.44
N LYS A 139 -11.05 0.05 12.88
CA LYS A 139 -10.79 -1.39 13.12
C LYS A 139 -11.93 -2.29 12.64
N SER A 140 -12.78 -1.74 11.77
CA SER A 140 -13.94 -2.44 11.21
C SER A 140 -13.52 -3.47 10.16
N LYS A 141 -14.38 -4.47 9.90
CA LYS A 141 -14.15 -5.44 8.79
C LYS A 141 -13.94 -4.73 7.45
N LYS A 142 -14.67 -3.63 7.23
CA LYS A 142 -14.56 -2.82 6.01
C LYS A 142 -13.18 -2.18 5.88
N ALA A 143 -12.67 -1.56 6.95
CA ALA A 143 -11.34 -0.94 6.90
C ALA A 143 -10.24 -1.99 6.68
N ALA A 144 -10.35 -3.18 7.30
CA ALA A 144 -9.40 -4.27 7.06
C ALA A 144 -9.44 -4.77 5.61
N TYR A 145 -10.64 -4.84 5.03
CA TYR A 145 -10.87 -5.17 3.63
C TYR A 145 -10.24 -4.15 2.68
N ASP A 146 -10.53 -2.85 2.88
CA ASP A 146 -10.04 -1.76 2.03
C ASP A 146 -8.50 -1.74 1.97
N VAL A 147 -7.84 -1.99 3.12
CA VAL A 147 -6.38 -2.12 3.21
C VAL A 147 -5.85 -3.31 2.39
N ILE A 148 -6.48 -4.47 2.47
CA ILE A 148 -6.05 -5.66 1.70
C ILE A 148 -6.25 -5.46 0.21
N VAL A 149 -7.37 -4.86 -0.21
CA VAL A 149 -7.61 -4.54 -1.62
C VAL A 149 -6.53 -3.58 -2.12
N ALA A 150 -6.22 -2.54 -1.36
CA ALA A 150 -5.16 -1.60 -1.70
C ALA A 150 -3.79 -2.28 -1.82
N ALA A 151 -3.46 -3.24 -0.95
CA ALA A 151 -2.24 -4.02 -1.07
C ALA A 151 -2.25 -4.97 -2.28
N TYR A 152 -3.35 -5.69 -2.50
CA TYR A 152 -3.51 -6.64 -3.60
C TYR A 152 -3.44 -5.96 -4.96
N ASP A 153 -4.04 -4.79 -5.12
CA ASP A 153 -4.06 -4.03 -6.37
C ASP A 153 -2.68 -3.54 -6.82
N VAL A 154 -1.76 -3.35 -5.87
CA VAL A 154 -0.37 -2.94 -6.14
C VAL A 154 0.51 -4.13 -6.52
N MET A 155 0.12 -5.33 -6.07
CA MET A 155 0.88 -6.57 -6.18
C MET A 155 0.30 -7.57 -7.21
N LYS A 156 -0.67 -7.12 -8.00
CA LYS A 156 -1.31 -7.93 -9.05
C LYS A 156 -0.49 -7.98 -10.34
#